data_AF-A0A562GMI9-F1
#
_entry.id   AF-A0A562GMI9-F1
#
_cell.length_a   1.000
_cell.length_b   1.000
_cell.length_c   1.000
_cell.angle_alpha   90.00
_cell.angle_beta   90.00
_cell.angle_gamma   90.00
#
_symmetry.space_group_name_H-M   'P 1'
#
loop_
_entity.id
_entity.type
_entity.pdbx_description
1 polymer ?
#
loop_
_entity_poly.entity_id
_entity_poly.type
_entity_poly.pdbx_seq_one_letter_code
_entity_poly.pdbx_strand_id
1 'polypeptide(L)'
;MNKGDYLKSMVITLTFLVISSAAVPVSASDYIAGDGATSNGYDSSTATDVGNTTVGENASTGSKESTAVGSSATAGASAVAIGYKASAADGATALGYTATASGSESVAIGYSATASGSQAIAIGGNSSASGAGSIAIGLSASATGDGSIAVGQSATATGTNSTTMGYASSASGVSSSAFGNMANASVDYSTAIGAGAAASGTNSVALGYGSQATRANTVSVGSAGNERQITNVADGTEDTDAVNVRQLERVDQRLNKVGALAAAISGLTPMPYDPKAPLQLLASSGGYHNKRAVALGASYYPSESLMLNLGMATCGSEKMGRLGVAWKLKYSGKTAAAAAEDNSSVTALQVTILQLQDQVKQQQDQTQKQQDQQQEQIKQLQEQLQQLLKAKNSK
;
A
#
# COMPACT_ATOMS: atom_id res chain seq x y z
N MET A 1 47.47 61.05 -101.76
CA MET A 1 48.74 61.71 -101.40
C MET A 1 48.54 62.30 -100.02
N ASN A 2 49.22 61.96 -98.93
CA ASN A 2 50.59 61.48 -98.66
C ASN A 2 50.54 60.32 -97.64
N LYS A 3 51.36 59.26 -97.78
CA LYS A 3 52.73 59.08 -97.24
C LYS A 3 52.75 59.40 -95.73
N GLY A 4 52.99 58.47 -94.81
CA GLY A 4 54.03 57.45 -94.79
C GLY A 4 54.91 57.73 -93.56
N ASP A 5 55.07 56.70 -92.73
CA ASP A 5 56.09 56.49 -91.69
C ASP A 5 56.16 57.43 -90.47
N TYR A 6 55.94 56.85 -89.28
CA TYR A 6 56.95 56.78 -88.21
C TYR A 6 56.61 55.65 -87.23
N LEU A 7 57.27 54.50 -87.42
CA LEU A 7 57.44 53.45 -86.40
C LEU A 7 58.61 53.83 -85.49
N LYS A 8 58.39 53.90 -84.16
CA LYS A 8 59.38 53.52 -83.12
C LYS A 8 58.74 53.45 -81.72
N SER A 9 58.33 52.23 -81.35
CA SER A 9 58.59 51.53 -80.08
C SER A 9 58.32 52.22 -78.73
N MET A 10 57.25 51.83 -78.01
CA MET A 10 57.28 51.41 -76.58
C MET A 10 55.88 50.93 -76.08
N VAL A 11 55.64 49.62 -76.18
CA VAL A 11 55.32 48.68 -75.09
C VAL A 11 54.23 49.02 -74.02
N ILE A 12 53.27 48.06 -73.87
CA ILE A 12 52.38 47.71 -72.71
C ILE A 12 51.01 48.43 -72.59
N THR A 13 49.92 47.75 -73.01
CA THR A 13 48.97 46.97 -72.16
C THR A 13 47.70 46.68 -72.97
N LEU A 14 47.39 45.41 -73.20
CA LEU A 14 46.18 44.98 -73.90
C LEU A 14 45.05 44.78 -72.87
N THR A 15 44.13 45.73 -72.75
CA THR A 15 42.89 45.55 -71.97
C THR A 15 41.74 45.41 -72.95
N PHE A 16 41.31 44.17 -73.18
CA PHE A 16 40.12 43.87 -73.99
C PHE A 16 38.86 44.21 -73.19
N LEU A 17 38.10 45.18 -73.69
CA LEU A 17 36.74 45.50 -73.29
C LEU A 17 35.80 44.47 -73.95
N VAL A 18 35.20 43.59 -73.15
CA VAL A 18 34.07 42.75 -73.58
C VAL A 18 32.87 43.11 -72.71
N ILE A 19 31.86 43.68 -73.33
CA ILE A 19 30.54 43.89 -72.75
C ILE A 19 29.87 42.51 -72.70
N SER A 20 29.76 41.94 -71.50
CA SER A 20 29.04 40.70 -71.22
C SER A 20 27.82 41.05 -70.38
N SER A 21 26.66 40.52 -70.79
CA SER A 21 25.37 40.63 -70.11
C SER A 21 25.49 40.55 -68.59
N ALA A 22 24.81 41.46 -67.89
CA ALA A 22 24.57 41.33 -66.45
C ALA A 22 23.71 40.09 -66.20
N ALA A 23 24.35 38.93 -66.11
CA ALA A 23 23.86 37.85 -65.29
C ALA A 23 23.88 38.38 -63.86
N VAL A 24 22.71 38.57 -63.26
CA VAL A 24 22.61 38.65 -61.80
C VAL A 24 23.24 37.35 -61.30
N PRO A 25 24.35 37.38 -60.53
CA PRO A 25 24.84 36.16 -59.92
C PRO A 25 23.80 35.74 -58.88
N VAL A 26 22.96 34.77 -59.24
CA VAL A 26 22.24 33.99 -58.23
C VAL A 26 23.34 33.19 -57.54
N SER A 27 23.66 33.56 -56.30
CA SER A 27 24.64 32.85 -55.47
C SER A 27 24.25 31.38 -55.40
N ALA A 28 25.16 30.51 -55.84
CA ALA A 28 25.05 29.06 -55.71
C ALA A 28 25.22 28.64 -54.24
N SER A 29 24.26 29.00 -53.40
CA SER A 29 24.16 28.57 -52.00
C SER A 29 23.13 27.45 -51.83
N ASP A 30 22.48 27.01 -52.92
CA ASP A 30 21.47 25.95 -52.87
C ASP A 30 22.05 24.61 -53.31
N TYR A 31 22.03 23.68 -52.36
CA TYR A 31 21.81 22.25 -52.56
C TYR A 31 22.88 21.45 -53.32
N ILE A 32 23.63 20.66 -52.55
CA ILE A 32 23.62 19.18 -52.53
C ILE A 32 24.90 18.80 -51.78
N ALA A 33 24.79 18.44 -50.49
CA ALA A 33 25.86 17.67 -49.86
C ALA A 33 25.82 16.26 -50.48
N GLY A 34 26.99 15.78 -50.89
CA GLY A 34 27.14 14.50 -51.58
C GLY A 34 26.73 13.30 -50.71
N ASP A 35 26.27 12.24 -51.37
CA ASP A 35 25.88 10.93 -50.83
C ASP A 35 24.93 10.96 -49.61
N GLY A 36 23.77 11.62 -49.77
CA GLY A 36 22.64 11.44 -48.85
C GLY A 36 22.69 12.23 -47.54
N ALA A 37 23.68 13.10 -47.34
CA ALA A 37 23.66 14.10 -46.28
C ALA A 37 23.04 15.42 -46.79
N THR A 38 22.17 16.08 -46.00
CA THR A 38 21.68 17.44 -46.29
C THR A 38 22.20 18.41 -45.24
N SER A 39 22.96 19.42 -45.65
CA SER A 39 23.38 20.54 -44.80
C SER A 39 22.81 21.83 -45.40
N ASN A 40 21.92 22.51 -44.68
CA ASN A 40 21.32 23.78 -45.14
C ASN A 40 21.27 24.80 -43.99
N GLY A 41 22.09 25.85 -44.10
CA GLY A 41 22.18 26.92 -43.12
C GLY A 41 23.06 28.06 -43.64
N TYR A 42 22.81 29.29 -43.18
CA TYR A 42 23.58 30.48 -43.58
C TYR A 42 25.03 30.49 -43.04
N ASP A 43 25.41 29.57 -42.13
CA ASP A 43 26.77 29.45 -41.57
C ASP A 43 27.03 28.05 -40.94
N SER A 44 28.29 27.59 -41.02
CA SER A 44 29.00 26.53 -40.26
C SER A 44 28.36 25.15 -39.97
N SER A 45 27.17 24.81 -40.47
CA SER A 45 26.54 23.53 -40.13
C SER A 45 27.34 22.32 -40.64
N THR A 46 27.55 21.30 -39.78
CA THR A 46 28.37 20.12 -40.11
C THR A 46 27.53 18.85 -40.19
N ALA A 47 27.49 18.26 -41.38
CA ALA A 47 27.05 16.89 -41.61
C ALA A 47 28.26 16.06 -42.06
N THR A 48 28.75 15.17 -41.20
CA THR A 48 30.02 14.45 -41.46
C THR A 48 29.85 13.05 -42.05
N ASP A 49 28.63 12.51 -42.09
CA ASP A 49 28.34 11.12 -42.45
C ASP A 49 27.07 10.98 -43.31
N VAL A 50 26.96 9.83 -44.00
CA VAL A 50 25.84 9.46 -44.89
C VAL A 50 24.53 9.34 -44.10
N GLY A 51 23.43 9.84 -44.68
CA GLY A 51 22.09 9.73 -44.12
C GLY A 51 21.73 10.82 -43.11
N ASN A 52 22.59 11.83 -42.95
CA ASN A 52 22.38 12.90 -41.97
C ASN A 52 21.55 14.06 -42.52
N THR A 53 20.73 14.67 -41.67
CA THR A 53 20.02 15.93 -41.95
C THR A 53 20.45 16.99 -40.95
N THR A 54 21.18 18.01 -41.39
CA THR A 54 21.66 19.13 -40.56
C THR A 54 21.15 20.46 -41.10
N VAL A 55 20.31 21.15 -40.35
CA VAL A 55 19.70 22.43 -40.77
C VAL A 55 19.83 23.47 -39.67
N GLY A 56 20.43 24.63 -39.95
CA GLY A 56 20.57 25.75 -39.02
C GLY A 56 22.02 26.12 -38.67
N GLU A 57 22.21 27.39 -38.27
CA GLU A 57 23.51 27.95 -37.91
C GLU A 57 24.17 27.17 -36.76
N ASN A 58 25.43 26.74 -36.91
CA ASN A 58 26.16 25.93 -35.92
C ASN A 58 25.48 24.59 -35.54
N ALA A 59 24.52 24.09 -36.34
CA ALA A 59 23.96 22.77 -36.13
C ALA A 59 24.98 21.69 -36.50
N SER A 60 25.01 20.58 -35.76
CA SER A 60 25.99 19.50 -35.96
C SER A 60 25.37 18.13 -35.81
N THR A 61 25.66 17.24 -36.75
CA THR A 61 25.46 15.79 -36.62
C THR A 61 26.84 15.13 -36.65
N GLY A 62 27.16 14.35 -35.62
CA GLY A 62 28.51 13.77 -35.46
C GLY A 62 28.68 12.35 -35.99
N SER A 63 27.64 11.69 -36.50
CA SER A 63 27.64 10.27 -36.88
C SER A 63 26.47 9.95 -37.85
N LYS A 64 26.41 8.72 -38.39
CA LYS A 64 25.43 8.30 -39.42
C LYS A 64 23.96 8.32 -38.95
N GLU A 65 23.08 8.53 -39.92
CA GLU A 65 21.60 8.45 -39.79
C GLU A 65 21.00 9.41 -38.75
N SER A 66 21.58 10.60 -38.62
CA SER A 66 21.20 11.57 -37.57
C SER A 66 20.51 12.81 -38.13
N THR A 67 19.59 13.39 -37.36
CA THR A 67 18.88 14.63 -37.72
C THR A 67 19.13 15.72 -36.68
N ALA A 68 19.72 16.85 -37.08
CA ALA A 68 19.85 18.07 -36.27
C ALA A 68 19.21 19.27 -36.98
N VAL A 69 18.12 19.81 -36.46
CA VAL A 69 17.39 20.94 -37.07
C VAL A 69 17.17 22.07 -36.06
N GLY A 70 17.82 23.21 -36.25
CA GLY A 70 17.77 24.39 -35.40
C GLY A 70 19.15 24.96 -35.14
N SER A 71 19.25 26.27 -34.88
CA SER A 71 20.55 26.87 -34.56
C SER A 71 21.17 26.21 -33.32
N SER A 72 22.43 25.80 -33.43
CA SER A 72 23.20 25.06 -32.42
C SER A 72 22.59 23.71 -32.01
N ALA A 73 21.72 23.11 -32.81
CA ALA A 73 21.21 21.76 -32.55
C ALA A 73 22.33 20.72 -32.74
N THR A 74 22.45 19.75 -31.83
CA THR A 74 23.49 18.69 -31.88
C THR A 74 22.86 17.31 -31.76
N ALA A 75 23.18 16.40 -32.69
CA ALA A 75 22.73 15.02 -32.66
C ALA A 75 23.91 14.03 -32.75
N GLY A 76 23.95 13.06 -31.82
CA GLY A 76 24.82 11.87 -31.84
C GLY A 76 24.40 10.87 -32.93
N ALA A 77 24.92 9.64 -32.88
CA ALA A 77 24.62 8.58 -33.86
C ALA A 77 23.15 8.13 -33.80
N SER A 78 22.49 7.97 -34.95
CA SER A 78 21.08 7.53 -35.04
C SER A 78 20.13 8.36 -34.16
N ALA A 79 20.43 9.65 -33.97
CA ALA A 79 19.72 10.53 -33.03
C ALA A 79 18.93 11.63 -33.75
N VAL A 80 17.94 12.18 -33.06
CA VAL A 80 17.10 13.28 -33.57
C VAL A 80 17.14 14.45 -32.59
N ALA A 81 17.64 15.61 -33.02
CA ALA A 81 17.66 16.86 -32.27
C ALA A 81 16.97 17.97 -33.08
N ILE A 82 15.80 18.45 -32.63
CA ILE A 82 15.03 19.48 -33.35
C ILE A 82 14.66 20.62 -32.39
N GLY A 83 15.18 21.82 -32.64
CA GLY A 83 14.98 23.03 -31.85
C GLY A 83 16.27 23.83 -31.65
N TYR A 84 16.15 25.11 -31.29
CA TYR A 84 17.32 25.92 -30.90
C TYR A 84 18.04 25.28 -29.72
N LYS A 85 19.34 24.97 -29.88
CA LYS A 85 20.16 24.27 -28.88
C LYS A 85 19.58 22.94 -28.39
N ALA A 86 18.78 22.25 -29.20
CA ALA A 86 18.39 20.88 -28.89
C ALA A 86 19.64 19.96 -28.95
N SER A 87 19.83 19.09 -27.97
CA SER A 87 21.00 18.20 -27.89
C SER A 87 20.56 16.77 -27.61
N ALA A 88 20.91 15.83 -28.50
CA ALA A 88 20.60 14.42 -28.38
C ALA A 88 21.90 13.59 -28.44
N ALA A 89 22.10 12.71 -27.46
CA ALA A 89 23.14 11.68 -27.46
C ALA A 89 22.80 10.55 -28.46
N ASP A 90 23.63 9.51 -28.52
CA ASP A 90 23.44 8.38 -29.43
C ASP A 90 22.10 7.65 -29.17
N GLY A 91 21.36 7.40 -30.26
CA GLY A 91 20.02 6.81 -30.24
C GLY A 91 18.93 7.66 -29.59
N ALA A 92 19.24 8.89 -29.15
CA ALA A 92 18.34 9.72 -28.38
C ALA A 92 17.46 10.63 -29.26
N THR A 93 16.36 11.13 -28.69
CA THR A 93 15.47 12.10 -29.33
C THR A 93 15.30 13.34 -28.45
N ALA A 94 15.73 14.50 -28.91
CA ALA A 94 15.52 15.81 -28.29
C ALA A 94 14.66 16.70 -29.20
N LEU A 95 13.47 17.10 -28.76
CA LEU A 95 12.55 17.97 -29.51
C LEU A 95 12.09 19.15 -28.66
N GLY A 96 12.53 20.35 -29.00
CA GLY A 96 12.14 21.60 -28.34
C GLY A 96 13.29 22.59 -28.18
N TYR A 97 12.96 23.84 -27.85
CA TYR A 97 13.96 24.85 -27.47
C TYR A 97 14.73 24.36 -26.24
N THR A 98 16.06 24.25 -26.37
CA THR A 98 16.99 23.76 -25.33
C THR A 98 16.66 22.39 -24.74
N ALA A 99 15.92 21.53 -25.46
CA ALA A 99 15.68 20.15 -25.04
C ALA A 99 17.00 19.35 -25.05
N THR A 100 17.28 18.60 -23.99
CA THR A 100 18.53 17.86 -23.81
C THR A 100 18.26 16.40 -23.48
N ALA A 101 18.51 15.50 -24.43
CA ALA A 101 18.47 14.06 -24.25
C ALA A 101 19.92 13.53 -24.20
N SER A 102 20.58 13.64 -23.03
CA SER A 102 22.00 13.29 -22.88
C SER A 102 22.26 11.85 -22.44
N GLY A 103 21.22 11.12 -22.03
CA GLY A 103 21.29 9.67 -21.83
C GLY A 103 21.25 8.91 -23.16
N SER A 104 21.93 7.75 -23.22
CA SER A 104 21.81 6.84 -24.37
C SER A 104 20.36 6.41 -24.55
N GLU A 105 19.85 6.42 -25.78
CA GLU A 105 18.47 6.02 -26.12
C GLU A 105 17.39 6.81 -25.36
N SER A 106 17.70 8.01 -24.85
CA SER A 106 16.77 8.82 -24.06
C SER A 106 15.87 9.69 -24.93
N VAL A 107 14.76 10.16 -24.37
CA VAL A 107 13.78 11.00 -25.08
C VAL A 107 13.50 12.25 -24.26
N ALA A 108 13.77 13.44 -24.80
CA ALA A 108 13.45 14.73 -24.20
C ALA A 108 12.56 15.55 -25.15
N ILE A 109 11.31 15.80 -24.79
CA ILE A 109 10.35 16.54 -25.64
C ILE A 109 9.75 17.70 -24.85
N GLY A 110 10.04 18.94 -25.25
CA GLY A 110 9.50 20.17 -24.65
C GLY A 110 10.56 21.25 -24.44
N TYR A 111 10.11 22.48 -24.13
CA TYR A 111 10.98 23.59 -23.76
C TYR A 111 11.86 23.21 -22.56
N SER A 112 13.18 23.16 -22.71
CA SER A 112 14.12 22.79 -21.66
C SER A 112 13.85 21.43 -20.98
N ALA A 113 13.21 20.49 -21.68
CA ALA A 113 13.07 19.12 -21.18
C ALA A 113 14.46 18.45 -21.12
N THR A 114 14.75 17.71 -20.05
CA THR A 114 16.06 17.07 -19.83
C THR A 114 15.90 15.58 -19.51
N ALA A 115 16.44 14.71 -20.36
CA ALA A 115 16.50 13.26 -20.12
C ALA A 115 17.97 12.82 -20.09
N SER A 116 18.56 12.79 -18.88
CA SER A 116 19.99 12.48 -18.66
C SER A 116 20.26 11.05 -18.22
N GLY A 117 19.23 10.32 -17.76
CA GLY A 117 19.35 8.88 -17.50
C GLY A 117 19.38 8.07 -18.80
N SER A 118 20.09 6.94 -18.82
CA SER A 118 20.01 5.98 -19.93
C SER A 118 18.58 5.48 -20.10
N GLN A 119 18.05 5.45 -21.32
CA GLN A 119 16.66 5.10 -21.64
C GLN A 119 15.59 5.94 -20.90
N ALA A 120 15.97 7.12 -20.38
CA ALA A 120 15.04 7.99 -19.67
C ALA A 120 14.12 8.74 -20.64
N ILE A 121 12.91 9.08 -20.20
CA ILE A 121 11.92 9.80 -20.99
C ILE A 121 11.46 11.05 -20.22
N ALA A 122 11.72 12.24 -20.74
CA ALA A 122 11.26 13.52 -20.21
C ALA A 122 10.35 14.21 -21.23
N ILE A 123 9.06 14.37 -20.94
CA ILE A 123 8.08 15.00 -21.83
C ILE A 123 7.36 16.11 -21.09
N GLY A 124 7.52 17.35 -21.53
CA GLY A 124 6.95 18.56 -20.94
C GLY A 124 8.00 19.63 -20.69
N GLY A 125 7.56 20.89 -20.63
CA GLY A 125 8.48 22.00 -20.36
C GLY A 125 9.21 21.82 -19.04
N ASN A 126 10.53 22.00 -19.00
CA ASN A 126 11.36 21.82 -17.81
C ASN A 126 11.21 20.45 -17.11
N SER A 127 10.69 19.43 -17.79
CA SER A 127 10.65 18.06 -17.25
C SER A 127 12.08 17.52 -17.12
N SER A 128 12.34 16.70 -16.10
CA SER A 128 13.66 16.15 -15.80
C SER A 128 13.57 14.66 -15.48
N ALA A 129 14.17 13.82 -16.30
CA ALA A 129 14.31 12.38 -16.09
C ALA A 129 15.80 12.03 -15.99
N SER A 130 16.31 11.89 -14.77
CA SER A 130 17.75 11.68 -14.51
C SER A 130 18.12 10.30 -13.98
N GLY A 131 17.15 9.49 -13.57
CA GLY A 131 17.36 8.09 -13.22
C GLY A 131 17.43 7.20 -14.46
N ALA A 132 18.16 6.08 -14.38
CA ALA A 132 18.19 5.11 -15.48
C ALA A 132 16.79 4.51 -15.68
N GLY A 133 16.30 4.52 -16.93
CA GLY A 133 14.95 4.07 -17.29
C GLY A 133 13.82 4.89 -16.66
N SER A 134 14.10 6.10 -16.16
CA SER A 134 13.07 6.92 -15.50
C SER A 134 12.17 7.65 -16.50
N ILE A 135 10.94 7.96 -16.09
CA ILE A 135 9.94 8.62 -16.94
C ILE A 135 9.38 9.84 -16.21
N ALA A 136 9.57 11.04 -16.74
CA ALA A 136 9.00 12.29 -16.27
C ALA A 136 8.08 12.91 -17.33
N ILE A 137 6.77 12.96 -17.08
CA ILE A 137 5.78 13.50 -18.03
C ILE A 137 4.98 14.62 -17.35
N GLY A 138 5.14 15.85 -17.80
CA GLY A 138 4.46 17.04 -17.30
C GLY A 138 5.39 18.25 -17.17
N LEU A 139 4.81 19.46 -17.13
CA LEU A 139 5.57 20.68 -16.87
C LEU A 139 6.28 20.56 -15.50
N SER A 140 7.61 20.65 -15.50
CA SER A 140 8.45 20.51 -14.30
C SER A 140 8.29 19.17 -13.56
N ALA A 141 7.84 18.10 -14.23
CA ALA A 141 7.88 16.76 -13.66
C ALA A 141 9.34 16.31 -13.44
N SER A 142 9.62 15.60 -12.36
CA SER A 142 10.98 15.19 -11.98
C SER A 142 11.02 13.72 -11.58
N ALA A 143 11.74 12.89 -12.33
CA ALA A 143 11.94 11.47 -12.08
C ALA A 143 13.45 11.19 -11.93
N THR A 144 13.95 11.25 -10.69
CA THR A 144 15.39 11.16 -10.39
C THR A 144 15.82 9.80 -9.83
N GLY A 145 14.88 8.95 -9.39
CA GLY A 145 15.18 7.58 -9.01
C GLY A 145 15.33 6.67 -10.23
N ASP A 146 16.19 5.66 -10.15
CA ASP A 146 16.26 4.63 -11.19
C ASP A 146 14.93 3.88 -11.30
N GLY A 147 14.45 3.66 -12.52
CA GLY A 147 13.14 3.07 -12.80
C GLY A 147 11.95 3.88 -12.29
N SER A 148 12.16 5.14 -11.87
CA SER A 148 11.09 5.97 -11.31
C SER A 148 10.18 6.57 -12.37
N ILE A 149 8.92 6.80 -12.02
CA ILE A 149 7.90 7.34 -12.91
C ILE A 149 7.24 8.54 -12.23
N ALA A 150 7.27 9.71 -12.86
CA ALA A 150 6.60 10.93 -12.42
C ALA A 150 5.69 11.49 -13.52
N VAL A 151 4.37 11.42 -13.31
CA VAL A 151 3.37 11.87 -14.29
C VAL A 151 2.47 12.96 -13.70
N GLY A 152 2.57 14.17 -14.20
CA GLY A 152 1.81 15.33 -13.76
C GLY A 152 2.68 16.57 -13.62
N GLN A 153 2.08 17.75 -13.66
CA GLN A 153 2.82 18.98 -13.44
C GLN A 153 3.44 18.98 -12.04
N SER A 154 4.75 19.23 -11.96
CA SER A 154 5.51 19.25 -10.70
C SER A 154 5.48 17.94 -9.92
N ALA A 155 5.08 16.82 -10.56
CA ALA A 155 5.15 15.50 -9.95
C ALA A 155 6.61 15.10 -9.71
N THR A 156 6.93 14.53 -8.56
CA THR A 156 8.31 14.21 -8.15
C THR A 156 8.46 12.76 -7.71
N ALA A 157 9.25 11.97 -8.42
CA ALA A 157 9.61 10.60 -8.07
C ALA A 157 11.12 10.51 -7.82
N THR A 158 11.55 10.46 -6.56
CA THR A 158 12.98 10.44 -6.20
C THR A 158 13.45 9.09 -5.68
N GLY A 159 12.53 8.22 -5.26
CA GLY A 159 12.85 6.87 -4.82
C GLY A 159 13.13 5.94 -6.00
N THR A 160 14.05 4.99 -5.82
CA THR A 160 14.24 3.90 -6.79
C THR A 160 12.95 3.10 -6.94
N ASN A 161 12.57 2.81 -8.19
CA ASN A 161 11.30 2.15 -8.55
C ASN A 161 10.05 2.86 -8.00
N SER A 162 10.12 4.16 -7.69
CA SER A 162 8.96 4.89 -7.18
C SER A 162 8.06 5.37 -8.32
N THR A 163 6.76 5.45 -8.06
CA THR A 163 5.78 5.93 -9.04
C THR A 163 4.93 7.03 -8.43
N THR A 164 4.78 8.15 -9.14
CA THR A 164 3.90 9.23 -8.74
C THR A 164 3.06 9.71 -9.91
N MET A 165 1.77 9.96 -9.67
CA MET A 165 0.83 10.45 -10.68
C MET A 165 -0.11 11.49 -10.07
N GLY A 166 -0.05 12.73 -10.56
CA GLY A 166 -0.86 13.84 -10.08
C GLY A 166 -0.12 15.18 -10.10
N TYR A 167 -0.86 16.29 -10.04
CA TYR A 167 -0.25 17.61 -9.83
C TYR A 167 0.46 17.63 -8.47
N ALA A 168 1.73 18.02 -8.46
CA ALA A 168 2.58 18.14 -7.27
C ALA A 168 2.57 16.90 -6.35
N SER A 169 2.32 15.71 -6.90
CA SER A 169 2.40 14.46 -6.15
C SER A 169 3.86 14.05 -5.95
N SER A 170 4.17 13.35 -4.86
CA SER A 170 5.54 12.99 -4.49
C SER A 170 5.64 11.54 -4.03
N ALA A 171 6.58 10.79 -4.61
CA ALA A 171 6.94 9.43 -4.22
C ALA A 171 8.46 9.38 -3.98
N SER A 172 8.87 9.60 -2.73
CA SER A 172 10.29 9.75 -2.35
C SER A 172 10.91 8.53 -1.69
N GLY A 173 10.11 7.58 -1.20
CA GLY A 173 10.61 6.31 -0.66
C GLY A 173 10.96 5.31 -1.76
N VAL A 174 11.83 4.34 -1.44
CA VAL A 174 12.11 3.21 -2.34
C VAL A 174 10.84 2.40 -2.56
N SER A 175 10.54 2.06 -3.82
CA SER A 175 9.32 1.34 -4.22
C SER A 175 8.03 1.99 -3.70
N SER A 176 8.04 3.32 -3.48
CA SER A 176 6.86 4.06 -3.01
C SER A 176 5.94 4.44 -4.17
N SER A 177 4.65 4.63 -3.88
CA SER A 177 3.62 4.95 -4.88
C SER A 177 2.69 6.06 -4.41
N ALA A 178 2.55 7.14 -5.19
CA ALA A 178 1.66 8.27 -4.87
C ALA A 178 0.71 8.60 -6.04
N PHE A 179 -0.60 8.45 -5.83
CA PHE A 179 -1.63 8.68 -6.85
C PHE A 179 -2.63 9.72 -6.37
N GLY A 180 -2.64 10.90 -7.01
CA GLY A 180 -3.56 12.00 -6.70
C GLY A 180 -2.85 13.35 -6.57
N ASN A 181 -3.60 14.44 -6.74
CA ASN A 181 -3.10 15.80 -6.52
C ASN A 181 -2.51 15.94 -5.10
N MET A 182 -1.24 16.34 -5.00
CA MET A 182 -0.52 16.48 -3.72
C MET A 182 -0.46 15.18 -2.88
N ALA A 183 -0.66 14.00 -3.49
CA ALA A 183 -0.43 12.73 -2.80
C ALA A 183 1.06 12.59 -2.44
N ASN A 184 1.36 12.07 -1.25
CA ASN A 184 2.72 11.99 -0.72
C ASN A 184 3.02 10.60 -0.14
N ALA A 185 3.87 9.85 -0.80
CA ALA A 185 4.43 8.59 -0.32
C ALA A 185 5.91 8.81 0.02
N SER A 186 6.19 9.17 1.28
CA SER A 186 7.48 9.75 1.68
C SER A 186 8.54 8.76 2.15
N VAL A 187 8.18 7.50 2.34
CA VAL A 187 9.03 6.47 2.97
C VAL A 187 8.94 5.15 2.22
N ASP A 188 9.89 4.25 2.47
CA ASP A 188 10.02 2.99 1.72
C ASP A 188 8.74 2.14 1.79
N TYR A 189 8.40 1.57 0.65
CA TYR A 189 7.22 0.71 0.44
C TYR A 189 5.88 1.39 0.74
N SER A 190 5.84 2.72 0.90
CA SER A 190 4.60 3.42 1.23
C SER A 190 3.76 3.70 -0.01
N THR A 191 2.43 3.68 0.18
CA THR A 191 1.46 3.93 -0.89
C THR A 191 0.45 4.99 -0.45
N ALA A 192 0.35 6.09 -1.19
CA ALA A 192 -0.64 7.14 -0.97
C ALA A 192 -1.60 7.21 -2.16
N ILE A 193 -2.89 6.95 -1.95
CA ILE A 193 -3.92 6.96 -2.99
C ILE A 193 -5.02 7.95 -2.58
N GLY A 194 -5.12 9.06 -3.29
CA GLY A 194 -6.09 10.12 -3.05
C GLY A 194 -5.41 11.49 -2.98
N ALA A 195 -6.15 12.55 -3.35
CA ALA A 195 -5.60 13.91 -3.26
C ALA A 195 -5.27 14.27 -1.81
N GLY A 196 -4.06 14.77 -1.57
CA GLY A 196 -3.53 15.06 -0.23
C GLY A 196 -3.34 13.85 0.69
N ALA A 197 -3.44 12.61 0.18
CA ALA A 197 -3.12 11.42 0.99
C ALA A 197 -1.63 11.40 1.33
N ALA A 198 -1.29 11.07 2.57
CA ALA A 198 0.10 11.05 3.06
C ALA A 198 0.43 9.71 3.75
N ALA A 199 1.34 8.95 3.15
CA ALA A 199 1.86 7.69 3.69
C ALA A 199 3.30 7.88 4.16
N SER A 200 3.46 8.10 5.48
CA SER A 200 4.73 8.43 6.15
C SER A 200 5.22 7.34 7.11
N GLY A 201 4.47 6.24 7.27
CA GLY A 201 4.93 5.01 7.93
C GLY A 201 5.54 4.04 6.91
N THR A 202 6.65 3.37 7.26
CA THR A 202 7.25 2.36 6.38
C THR A 202 6.24 1.25 6.07
N ASN A 203 6.16 0.83 4.80
CA ASN A 203 5.20 -0.19 4.37
C ASN A 203 3.75 0.15 4.77
N SER A 204 3.36 1.43 4.69
CA SER A 204 2.00 1.89 5.01
C SER A 204 1.21 2.30 3.78
N VAL A 205 -0.12 2.27 3.90
CA VAL A 205 -1.05 2.68 2.85
C VAL A 205 -1.96 3.79 3.38
N ALA A 206 -1.93 4.97 2.79
CA ALA A 206 -2.92 6.03 3.00
C ALA A 206 -3.96 5.99 1.87
N LEU A 207 -5.20 5.62 2.18
CA LEU A 207 -6.26 5.40 1.22
C LEU A 207 -7.40 6.42 1.38
N GLY A 208 -7.58 7.27 0.38
CA GLY A 208 -8.61 8.32 0.32
C GLY A 208 -8.07 9.75 0.47
N TYR A 209 -8.91 10.72 0.12
CA TYR A 209 -8.60 12.16 0.23
C TYR A 209 -8.15 12.55 1.63
N GLY A 210 -6.97 13.17 1.77
CA GLY A 210 -6.45 13.62 3.06
C GLY A 210 -6.19 12.52 4.09
N SER A 211 -6.14 11.24 3.68
CA SER A 211 -5.82 10.14 4.59
C SER A 211 -4.36 10.21 5.04
N GLN A 212 -4.09 9.83 6.30
CA GLN A 212 -2.76 9.88 6.89
C GLN A 212 -2.39 8.52 7.48
N ALA A 213 -1.35 7.87 6.93
CA ALA A 213 -0.84 6.58 7.39
C ALA A 213 0.56 6.75 8.02
N THR A 214 0.58 7.09 9.30
CA THR A 214 1.80 7.46 10.06
C THR A 214 2.47 6.28 10.77
N ARG A 215 1.81 5.12 10.85
CA ARG A 215 2.32 3.91 11.50
C ARG A 215 2.85 2.92 10.46
N ALA A 216 3.97 2.27 10.75
CA ALA A 216 4.51 1.23 9.89
C ALA A 216 3.56 0.02 9.80
N ASN A 217 3.51 -0.64 8.64
CA ASN A 217 2.67 -1.82 8.38
C ASN A 217 1.17 -1.60 8.67
N THR A 218 0.61 -0.46 8.22
CA THR A 218 -0.81 -0.14 8.42
C THR A 218 -1.48 0.37 7.15
N VAL A 219 -2.79 0.16 7.06
CA VAL A 219 -3.66 0.84 6.10
C VAL A 219 -4.49 1.86 6.86
N SER A 220 -4.37 3.14 6.51
CA SER A 220 -5.21 4.22 7.03
C SER A 220 -6.24 4.63 5.99
N VAL A 221 -7.52 4.59 6.36
CA VAL A 221 -8.64 5.01 5.52
C VAL A 221 -9.12 6.43 5.83
N GLY A 222 -8.38 7.19 6.63
CA GLY A 222 -8.75 8.52 7.07
C GLY A 222 -7.62 9.22 7.82
N SER A 223 -7.97 10.15 8.70
CA SER A 223 -7.04 10.77 9.64
C SER A 223 -7.75 11.04 10.96
N ALA A 224 -7.02 11.47 12.00
CA ALA A 224 -7.61 11.75 13.30
C ALA A 224 -8.74 12.80 13.19
N GLY A 225 -9.94 12.43 13.65
CA GLY A 225 -11.15 13.26 13.56
C GLY A 225 -11.82 13.27 12.18
N ASN A 226 -11.27 12.54 11.21
CA ASN A 226 -11.80 12.37 9.85
C ASN A 226 -11.84 10.88 9.48
N GLU A 227 -12.32 10.05 10.40
CA GLU A 227 -12.48 8.62 10.20
C GLU A 227 -13.52 8.31 9.13
N ARG A 228 -13.35 7.17 8.45
CA ARG A 228 -14.30 6.68 7.44
C ARG A 228 -14.86 5.32 7.86
N GLN A 229 -16.11 5.08 7.48
CA GLN A 229 -16.71 3.75 7.58
C GLN A 229 -16.19 2.86 6.44
N ILE A 230 -15.94 1.59 6.76
CA ILE A 230 -15.64 0.55 5.78
C ILE A 230 -16.92 -0.28 5.62
N THR A 231 -17.54 -0.21 4.43
CA THR A 231 -18.83 -0.85 4.14
C THR A 231 -18.67 -2.03 3.20
N ASN A 232 -19.72 -2.86 3.06
CA ASN A 232 -19.73 -4.07 2.23
C ASN A 232 -18.69 -5.14 2.66
N VAL A 233 -18.45 -5.25 3.97
CA VAL A 233 -17.55 -6.25 4.55
C VAL A 233 -18.30 -7.58 4.76
N ALA A 234 -17.80 -8.65 4.14
CA ALA A 234 -18.28 -10.02 4.34
C ALA A 234 -18.00 -10.51 5.78
N ASP A 235 -18.51 -11.68 6.16
CA ASP A 235 -18.16 -12.25 7.47
C ASP A 235 -16.70 -12.72 7.44
N GLY A 236 -15.93 -12.32 8.45
CA GLY A 236 -14.60 -12.89 8.66
C GLY A 236 -14.69 -14.37 9.01
N THR A 237 -13.79 -15.17 8.45
CA THR A 237 -13.71 -16.62 8.60
C THR A 237 -12.38 -17.12 9.14
N GLU A 238 -11.32 -16.32 9.00
CA GLU A 238 -9.99 -16.59 9.54
C GLU A 238 -9.66 -15.63 10.71
N ASP A 239 -8.65 -15.98 11.50
CA ASP A 239 -8.26 -15.22 12.70
C ASP A 239 -7.81 -13.78 12.40
N THR A 240 -7.39 -13.50 11.16
CA THR A 240 -6.92 -12.17 10.73
C THR A 240 -7.91 -11.39 9.86
N ASP A 241 -9.13 -11.91 9.69
CA ASP A 241 -10.18 -11.22 8.95
C ASP A 241 -10.80 -10.07 9.75
N ALA A 242 -11.27 -9.05 9.03
CA ALA A 242 -12.06 -7.99 9.64
C ALA A 242 -13.42 -8.53 10.11
N VAL A 243 -13.84 -8.13 11.32
CA VAL A 243 -15.16 -8.43 11.87
C VAL A 243 -16.14 -7.32 11.49
N ASN A 244 -17.29 -7.68 10.93
CA ASN A 244 -18.36 -6.73 10.65
C ASN A 244 -19.37 -6.60 11.81
N VAL A 245 -20.30 -5.65 11.68
CA VAL A 245 -21.28 -5.35 12.75
C VAL A 245 -22.19 -6.54 13.06
N ARG A 246 -22.66 -7.31 12.05
CA ARG A 246 -23.55 -8.47 12.29
C ARG A 246 -22.87 -9.63 13.02
N GLN A 247 -21.56 -9.79 12.89
CA GLN A 247 -20.78 -10.73 13.70
C GLN A 247 -20.71 -10.28 15.16
N LEU A 248 -20.47 -8.99 15.40
CA LEU A 248 -20.45 -8.42 16.75
C LEU A 248 -21.84 -8.47 17.43
N GLU A 249 -22.91 -8.20 16.69
CA GLU A 249 -24.29 -8.30 17.18
C GLU A 249 -24.65 -9.73 17.63
N ARG A 250 -24.13 -10.76 16.96
CA ARG A 250 -24.31 -12.16 17.41
C ARG A 250 -23.65 -12.40 18.76
N VAL A 251 -22.48 -11.82 19.01
CA VAL A 251 -21.79 -11.89 20.31
C VAL A 251 -22.59 -11.14 21.38
N ASP A 252 -23.07 -9.93 21.09
CA ASP A 252 -23.92 -9.15 22.00
C ASP A 252 -25.20 -9.93 22.39
N GLN A 253 -25.88 -10.50 21.40
CA GLN A 253 -27.07 -11.33 21.65
C GLN A 253 -26.76 -12.56 22.52
N ARG A 254 -25.58 -13.16 22.37
CA ARG A 254 -25.14 -14.28 23.20
C ARG A 254 -24.85 -13.84 24.63
N LEU A 255 -24.16 -12.71 24.82
CA LEU A 255 -23.93 -12.13 26.15
C LEU A 255 -25.24 -11.81 26.87
N ASN A 256 -26.23 -11.27 26.14
CA ASN A 256 -27.53 -10.98 26.72
C ASN A 256 -28.24 -12.25 27.24
N LYS A 257 -28.12 -13.37 26.50
CA LYS A 257 -28.62 -14.68 26.96
C LYS A 257 -27.88 -15.16 28.20
N VAL A 258 -26.55 -15.03 28.24
CA VAL A 258 -25.71 -15.41 29.39
C VAL A 258 -26.06 -14.62 30.65
N GLY A 259 -26.29 -13.31 30.53
CA GLY A 259 -26.75 -12.49 31.66
C GLY A 259 -28.11 -12.94 32.21
N ALA A 260 -29.06 -13.27 31.32
CA ALA A 260 -30.36 -13.78 31.73
C ALA A 260 -30.25 -15.15 32.42
N LEU A 261 -29.40 -16.04 31.91
CA LEU A 261 -29.08 -17.34 32.51
C LEU A 261 -28.54 -17.17 33.94
N ALA A 262 -27.56 -16.28 34.12
CA ALA A 262 -26.98 -16.01 35.43
C ALA A 262 -28.02 -15.48 36.42
N ALA A 263 -28.85 -14.52 36.00
CA ALA A 263 -29.95 -13.98 36.82
C ALA A 263 -30.99 -15.06 37.18
N ALA A 264 -31.24 -16.01 36.29
CA ALA A 264 -32.14 -17.11 36.57
C ALA A 264 -31.53 -18.03 37.64
N ILE A 265 -30.28 -18.48 37.44
CA ILE A 265 -29.59 -19.37 38.40
C ILE A 265 -29.46 -18.73 39.78
N SER A 266 -29.17 -17.42 39.88
CA SER A 266 -29.07 -16.73 41.16
C SER A 266 -30.38 -16.74 41.95
N GLY A 267 -31.52 -16.78 41.25
CA GLY A 267 -32.85 -16.90 41.86
C GLY A 267 -33.18 -18.29 42.43
N LEU A 268 -32.33 -19.31 42.23
CA LEU A 268 -32.50 -20.64 42.83
C LEU A 268 -32.10 -20.61 44.31
N THR A 269 -32.95 -19.97 45.14
CA THR A 269 -32.75 -19.78 46.58
C THR A 269 -33.41 -20.91 47.39
N PRO A 270 -32.63 -21.74 48.10
CA PRO A 270 -33.15 -22.83 48.93
C PRO A 270 -33.92 -22.32 50.14
N MET A 271 -34.94 -23.06 50.58
CA MET A 271 -35.64 -22.82 51.83
C MET A 271 -34.85 -23.34 53.02
N PRO A 272 -35.09 -22.85 54.26
CA PRO A 272 -34.45 -23.38 55.46
C PRO A 272 -34.58 -24.90 55.60
N TYR A 273 -33.64 -25.52 56.33
CA TYR A 273 -33.58 -26.96 56.56
C TYR A 273 -34.88 -27.51 57.18
N ASP A 274 -35.44 -28.56 56.56
CA ASP A 274 -36.52 -29.38 57.11
C ASP A 274 -36.05 -30.86 57.16
N PRO A 275 -35.93 -31.48 58.34
CA PRO A 275 -35.50 -32.88 58.47
C PRO A 275 -36.44 -33.89 57.81
N LYS A 276 -37.71 -33.52 57.55
CA LYS A 276 -38.69 -34.39 56.86
C LYS A 276 -38.64 -34.23 55.33
N ALA A 277 -37.99 -33.20 54.82
CA ALA A 277 -37.88 -32.90 53.39
C ALA A 277 -36.46 -32.43 53.01
N PRO A 278 -35.45 -33.32 53.08
CA PRO A 278 -34.05 -32.95 52.84
C PRO A 278 -33.74 -32.63 51.37
N LEU A 279 -34.57 -33.05 50.42
CA LEU A 279 -34.46 -32.70 49.00
C LEU A 279 -35.48 -31.61 48.65
N GLN A 280 -35.00 -30.48 48.14
CA GLN A 280 -35.81 -29.37 47.64
C GLN A 280 -35.61 -29.20 46.14
N LEU A 281 -36.70 -29.03 45.41
CA LEU A 281 -36.67 -28.64 44.00
C LEU A 281 -36.92 -27.14 43.87
N LEU A 282 -36.17 -26.49 43.00
CA LEU A 282 -36.14 -25.04 42.82
C LEU A 282 -36.44 -24.70 41.36
N ALA A 283 -37.18 -23.63 41.15
CA ALA A 283 -37.41 -23.05 39.84
C ALA A 283 -37.33 -21.53 39.94
N SER A 284 -36.75 -20.90 38.95
CA SER A 284 -36.61 -19.44 38.90
C SER A 284 -36.58 -18.97 37.45
N SER A 285 -36.80 -17.66 37.26
CA SER A 285 -36.62 -17.00 35.98
C SER A 285 -35.77 -15.77 36.17
N GLY A 286 -34.92 -15.48 35.19
CA GLY A 286 -34.06 -14.31 35.16
C GLY A 286 -34.18 -13.57 33.84
N GLY A 287 -33.93 -12.27 33.86
CA GLY A 287 -33.91 -11.44 32.68
C GLY A 287 -32.67 -10.58 32.65
N TYR A 288 -32.15 -10.34 31.44
CA TYR A 288 -31.10 -9.37 31.20
C TYR A 288 -31.30 -8.76 29.81
N HIS A 289 -31.38 -7.42 29.77
CA HIS A 289 -31.86 -6.67 28.60
C HIS A 289 -33.14 -7.28 28.00
N ASN A 290 -33.11 -7.66 26.72
CA ASN A 290 -34.24 -8.20 25.98
C ASN A 290 -34.31 -9.74 26.01
N LYS A 291 -33.52 -10.41 26.85
CA LYS A 291 -33.50 -11.87 26.99
C LYS A 291 -34.05 -12.31 28.34
N ARG A 292 -34.73 -13.45 28.35
CA ARG A 292 -35.27 -14.11 29.54
C ARG A 292 -34.82 -15.56 29.55
N ALA A 293 -34.47 -16.06 30.72
CA ALA A 293 -34.05 -17.43 30.94
C ALA A 293 -34.86 -18.04 32.09
N VAL A 294 -34.94 -19.36 32.09
CA VAL A 294 -35.53 -20.15 33.17
C VAL A 294 -34.45 -21.05 33.73
N ALA A 295 -34.44 -21.23 35.05
CA ALA A 295 -33.58 -22.15 35.73
C ALA A 295 -34.39 -23.14 36.57
N LEU A 296 -33.86 -24.36 36.66
CA LEU A 296 -34.32 -25.42 37.55
C LEU A 296 -33.13 -25.86 38.39
N GLY A 297 -33.38 -26.22 39.64
CA GLY A 297 -32.32 -26.67 40.54
C GLY A 297 -32.83 -27.65 41.57
N ALA A 298 -31.88 -28.25 42.27
CA ALA A 298 -32.14 -29.08 43.42
C ALA A 298 -31.18 -28.70 44.55
N SER A 299 -31.68 -28.65 45.77
CA SER A 299 -30.84 -28.55 46.97
C SER A 299 -31.07 -29.76 47.85
N TYR A 300 -29.98 -30.37 48.31
CA TYR A 300 -30.02 -31.51 49.20
C TYR A 300 -29.33 -31.17 50.52
N TYR A 301 -30.00 -31.45 51.64
CA TYR A 301 -29.51 -31.24 52.99
C TYR A 301 -29.27 -32.59 53.69
N PRO A 302 -28.04 -33.14 53.64
CA PRO A 302 -27.67 -34.30 54.45
C PRO A 302 -27.81 -34.04 55.96
N SER A 303 -27.68 -32.78 56.40
CA SER A 303 -27.82 -32.36 57.80
C SER A 303 -28.19 -30.87 57.89
N GLU A 304 -28.51 -30.38 59.10
CA GLU A 304 -28.78 -28.95 59.32
C GLU A 304 -27.57 -28.05 59.00
N SER A 305 -26.36 -28.62 59.06
CA SER A 305 -25.09 -27.91 58.87
C SER A 305 -24.52 -28.00 57.46
N LEU A 306 -25.09 -28.79 56.54
CA LEU A 306 -24.57 -28.99 55.20
C LEU A 306 -25.69 -28.94 54.15
N MET A 307 -25.49 -28.14 53.12
CA MET A 307 -26.32 -28.09 51.91
C MET A 307 -25.46 -28.31 50.66
N LEU A 308 -25.93 -29.16 49.76
CA LEU A 308 -25.47 -29.28 48.38
C LEU A 308 -26.52 -28.62 47.47
N ASN A 309 -26.10 -27.87 46.46
CA ASN A 309 -27.00 -27.21 45.51
C ASN A 309 -26.54 -27.44 44.08
N LEU A 310 -27.47 -27.80 43.21
CA LEU A 310 -27.30 -27.91 41.78
C LEU A 310 -28.33 -27.00 41.09
N GLY A 311 -27.94 -26.34 40.01
CA GLY A 311 -28.83 -25.52 39.19
C GLY A 311 -28.46 -25.61 37.71
N MET A 312 -29.45 -25.55 36.84
CA MET A 312 -29.28 -25.43 35.39
C MET A 312 -30.23 -24.37 34.86
N ALA A 313 -29.79 -23.56 33.91
CA ALA A 313 -30.60 -22.57 33.23
C ALA A 313 -30.50 -22.70 31.72
N THR A 314 -31.56 -22.28 31.03
CA THR A 314 -31.65 -22.27 29.57
C THR A 314 -32.24 -20.96 29.05
N CYS A 315 -31.70 -20.49 27.92
CA CYS A 315 -32.17 -19.33 27.17
C CYS A 315 -31.98 -19.58 25.66
N GLY A 316 -33.01 -20.18 25.03
CA GLY A 316 -32.92 -20.64 23.64
C GLY A 316 -31.86 -21.73 23.49
N SER A 317 -30.81 -21.45 22.70
CA SER A 317 -29.68 -22.36 22.46
C SER A 317 -28.63 -22.37 23.58
N GLU A 318 -28.58 -21.34 24.41
CA GLU A 318 -27.55 -21.21 25.46
C GLU A 318 -28.00 -21.88 26.75
N LYS A 319 -27.04 -22.52 27.44
CA LYS A 319 -27.27 -23.23 28.70
C LYS A 319 -26.20 -22.85 29.71
N MET A 320 -26.54 -22.88 30.99
CA MET A 320 -25.62 -22.62 32.10
C MET A 320 -25.90 -23.58 33.25
N GLY A 321 -24.86 -23.99 33.98
CA GLY A 321 -24.96 -24.86 35.14
C GLY A 321 -24.27 -24.26 36.36
N ARG A 322 -24.75 -24.63 37.56
CA ARG A 322 -24.17 -24.31 38.86
C ARG A 322 -24.13 -25.55 39.73
N LEU A 323 -23.01 -25.75 40.43
CA LEU A 323 -22.89 -26.66 41.57
C LEU A 323 -22.32 -25.87 42.76
N GLY A 324 -22.86 -26.07 43.96
CA GLY A 324 -22.43 -25.35 45.16
C GLY A 324 -22.60 -26.16 46.43
N VAL A 325 -21.82 -25.81 47.45
CA VAL A 325 -21.87 -26.38 48.79
C VAL A 325 -21.95 -25.22 49.79
N ALA A 326 -22.78 -25.34 50.82
CA ALA A 326 -22.82 -24.39 51.93
C ALA A 326 -22.79 -25.14 53.27
N TRP A 327 -21.91 -24.75 54.18
CA TRP A 327 -21.82 -25.31 55.54
C TRP A 327 -22.08 -24.26 56.61
N LYS A 328 -22.85 -24.60 57.64
CA LYS A 328 -23.02 -23.76 58.84
C LYS A 328 -21.89 -24.05 59.83
N LEU A 329 -21.13 -23.02 60.21
CA LEU A 329 -20.17 -23.07 61.31
C LEU A 329 -20.88 -22.85 62.65
N LYS A 330 -20.75 -23.78 63.59
CA LYS A 330 -21.21 -23.57 64.98
C LYS A 330 -20.16 -22.75 65.72
N TYR A 331 -20.49 -21.52 66.11
CA TYR A 331 -19.65 -20.74 67.03
C TYR A 331 -19.91 -21.23 68.46
N SER A 332 -18.95 -21.94 69.05
CA SER A 332 -18.96 -22.26 70.48
C SER A 332 -18.55 -20.98 71.21
N GLY A 333 -19.39 -20.42 72.07
CA GLY A 333 -19.12 -19.20 72.85
C GLY A 333 -18.01 -19.32 73.89
N LYS A 334 -16.96 -20.10 73.62
CA LYS A 334 -15.75 -20.19 74.43
C LYS A 334 -14.89 -18.95 74.19
N THR A 335 -14.30 -18.43 75.25
CA THR A 335 -13.32 -17.33 75.19
C THR A 335 -12.15 -17.69 74.27
N ALA A 336 -11.51 -16.67 73.66
CA ALA A 336 -10.46 -16.83 72.65
C ALA A 336 -9.29 -17.77 73.05
N ALA A 337 -9.08 -18.01 74.35
CA ALA A 337 -8.05 -18.92 74.86
C ALA A 337 -8.37 -20.42 74.67
N ALA A 338 -9.65 -20.81 74.61
CA ALA A 338 -10.05 -22.21 74.44
C ALA A 338 -10.37 -22.60 72.98
N ALA A 339 -10.40 -21.61 72.07
CA ALA A 339 -10.55 -21.82 70.63
C ALA A 339 -9.23 -22.14 69.91
N ALA A 340 -8.08 -21.91 70.56
CA ALA A 340 -6.76 -22.22 70.02
C ALA A 340 -6.42 -23.73 70.07
N GLU A 341 -7.11 -24.52 70.90
CA GLU A 341 -6.84 -25.96 71.08
C GLU A 341 -7.72 -26.89 70.22
N ASP A 342 -8.89 -26.43 69.74
CA ASP A 342 -9.81 -27.25 68.93
C ASP A 342 -9.78 -26.87 67.44
N ASN A 343 -8.61 -27.06 66.81
CA ASN A 343 -8.39 -26.80 65.38
C ASN A 343 -8.84 -27.99 64.48
N SER A 344 -9.48 -29.00 65.06
CA SER A 344 -9.85 -30.25 64.39
C SER A 344 -10.89 -30.02 63.27
N SER A 345 -11.87 -29.14 63.52
CA SER A 345 -12.96 -28.82 62.60
C SER A 345 -12.53 -27.93 61.43
N VAL A 346 -11.61 -26.99 61.65
CA VAL A 346 -11.01 -26.14 60.61
C VAL A 346 -10.09 -26.97 59.72
N THR A 347 -9.28 -27.86 60.30
CA THR A 347 -8.40 -28.76 59.55
C THR A 347 -9.21 -29.74 58.69
N ALA A 348 -10.31 -30.31 59.21
CA ALA A 348 -11.22 -31.17 58.44
C ALA A 348 -11.91 -30.44 57.28
N LEU A 349 -12.30 -29.17 57.49
CA LEU A 349 -12.82 -28.29 56.45
C LEU A 349 -11.78 -28.03 55.36
N GLN A 350 -10.53 -27.77 55.73
CA GLN A 350 -9.44 -27.51 54.80
C GLN A 350 -9.16 -28.75 53.92
N VAL A 351 -9.18 -29.95 54.51
CA VAL A 351 -9.06 -31.22 53.77
C VAL A 351 -10.23 -31.42 52.80
N THR A 352 -11.45 -31.11 53.23
CA THR A 352 -12.65 -31.25 52.37
C THR A 352 -12.63 -30.25 51.21
N ILE A 353 -12.22 -29.01 51.46
CA ILE A 353 -12.07 -27.97 50.43
C ILE A 353 -11.00 -28.38 49.41
N LEU A 354 -9.85 -28.90 49.88
CA LEU A 354 -8.79 -29.39 49.00
C LEU A 354 -9.26 -30.56 48.12
N GLN A 355 -10.02 -31.51 48.68
CA GLN A 355 -10.60 -32.61 47.90
C GLN A 355 -11.60 -32.13 46.83
N LEU A 356 -12.47 -31.18 47.18
CA LEU A 356 -13.40 -30.59 46.22
C LEU A 356 -12.68 -29.78 45.13
N GLN A 357 -11.63 -29.04 45.49
CA GLN A 357 -10.78 -28.34 44.52
C GLN A 357 -10.12 -29.31 43.53
N ASP A 358 -9.62 -30.45 44.02
CA ASP A 358 -9.05 -31.50 43.16
C ASP A 358 -10.10 -32.12 42.23
N GLN A 359 -11.31 -32.41 42.73
CA GLN A 359 -12.40 -32.93 41.89
C GLN A 359 -12.82 -31.95 40.79
N VAL A 360 -12.93 -30.66 41.11
CA VAL A 360 -13.23 -29.61 40.12
C VAL A 360 -12.13 -29.53 39.07
N LYS A 361 -10.86 -29.58 39.49
CA LYS A 361 -9.71 -29.57 38.57
C LYS A 361 -9.72 -30.78 37.63
N GLN A 362 -10.01 -31.97 38.15
CA GLN A 362 -10.13 -33.18 37.34
C GLN A 362 -11.26 -33.09 36.31
N GLN A 363 -12.41 -32.50 36.66
CA GLN A 363 -13.49 -32.27 35.70
C GLN A 363 -13.11 -31.25 34.62
N GLN A 364 -12.41 -30.18 34.99
CA GLN A 364 -11.90 -29.20 34.03
C GLN A 364 -10.93 -29.85 33.04
N ASP A 365 -9.98 -30.65 33.54
CA ASP A 365 -9.02 -31.38 32.69
C ASP A 365 -9.72 -32.38 31.76
N GLN A 366 -10.77 -33.08 32.23
CA GLN A 366 -11.57 -33.96 31.38
C GLN A 366 -12.33 -33.19 30.30
N THR A 367 -12.89 -32.04 30.65
CA THR A 367 -13.62 -31.19 29.70
C THR A 367 -12.68 -30.63 28.64
N GLN A 368 -11.47 -30.19 29.04
CA GLN A 368 -10.45 -29.72 28.11
C GLN A 368 -10.00 -30.84 27.16
N LYS A 369 -9.74 -32.05 27.68
CA LYS A 369 -9.41 -33.21 26.85
C LYS A 369 -10.51 -33.54 25.83
N GLN A 370 -11.79 -33.44 26.22
CA GLN A 370 -12.89 -33.63 25.28
C GLN A 370 -12.93 -32.55 24.20
N GLN A 371 -12.65 -31.30 24.54
CA GLN A 371 -12.55 -30.21 23.56
C GLN A 371 -11.38 -30.41 22.60
N ASP A 372 -10.21 -30.79 23.10
CA ASP A 372 -9.02 -31.06 22.28
C ASP A 372 -9.27 -32.24 21.33
N GLN A 373 -9.92 -33.31 21.82
CA GLN A 373 -10.33 -34.45 20.97
C GLN A 373 -11.32 -34.04 19.89
N GLN A 374 -12.29 -33.17 20.20
CA GLN A 374 -13.22 -32.64 19.21
C GLN A 374 -12.52 -31.78 18.16
N GLN A 375 -11.57 -30.93 18.56
CA GLN A 375 -10.77 -30.13 17.62
C GLN A 375 -9.96 -31.01 16.68
N GLU A 376 -9.34 -32.08 17.20
CA GLU A 376 -8.57 -33.00 16.37
C GLU A 376 -9.47 -33.77 15.38
N GLN A 377 -10.66 -34.21 15.81
CA GLN A 377 -11.64 -34.82 14.91
C GLN A 377 -12.10 -33.86 13.81
N ILE A 378 -12.33 -32.59 14.14
CA ILE A 378 -12.70 -31.56 13.16
C ILE A 378 -11.58 -31.39 12.13
N LYS A 379 -10.33 -31.33 12.58
CA LYS A 379 -9.16 -31.22 11.72
C LYS A 379 -9.03 -32.40 10.76
N GLN A 380 -9.17 -33.63 11.27
CA GLN A 380 -9.16 -34.83 10.44
C GLN A 380 -10.29 -34.84 9.40
N LEU A 381 -11.48 -34.40 9.79
CA LEU A 381 -12.63 -34.30 8.89
C LEU A 381 -12.38 -33.26 7.78
N GLN A 382 -11.77 -32.13 8.11
CA GLN A 382 -11.36 -31.11 7.15
C GLN A 382 -10.30 -31.63 6.17
N GLU A 383 -9.30 -32.37 6.65
CA GLU A 383 -8.28 -33.00 5.80
C GLU A 383 -8.89 -34.04 4.84
N GLN A 384 -9.79 -34.89 5.32
CA GLN A 384 -10.53 -35.84 4.49
C GLN A 384 -11.38 -35.13 3.43
N LEU A 385 -12.06 -34.04 3.80
CA LEU A 385 -12.85 -33.25 2.86
C LEU A 385 -11.98 -32.63 1.77
N GLN A 386 -10.80 -32.10 2.13
CA GLN A 386 -9.85 -31.57 1.15
C GLN A 386 -9.30 -32.65 0.20
N GLN A 387 -9.03 -33.85 0.70
CA GLN A 387 -8.60 -34.98 -0.14
C GLN A 387 -9.70 -35.41 -1.12
N LEU A 388 -10.95 -35.51 -0.66
CA LEU A 388 -12.11 -35.81 -1.51
C LEU A 388 -12.34 -34.75 -2.59
N LEU A 389 -12.17 -33.46 -2.25
CA LEU A 389 -12.27 -32.37 -3.21
C LEU A 389 -11.17 -32.41 -4.27
N LYS A 390 -9.92 -32.70 -3.88
CA LYS A 390 -8.80 -32.90 -4.82
C LYS A 390 -9.05 -34.09 -5.76
N ALA A 391 -9.55 -35.21 -5.24
CA ALA A 391 -9.87 -36.40 -6.03
C ALA A 391 -11.07 -36.21 -6.98
N LYS A 392 -11.99 -35.29 -6.64
CA LYS A 392 -13.12 -34.92 -7.51
C LYS A 392 -12.70 -34.00 -8.65
N ASN A 393 -11.73 -33.12 -8.42
CA ASN A 393 -11.21 -32.19 -9.44
C ASN A 393 -10.17 -32.81 -10.38
N SER A 394 -9.73 -34.06 -10.13
CA SER A 394 -8.79 -34.81 -10.98
C SER A 394 -9.46 -35.86 -11.89
N LYS A 395 -10.79 -35.91 -11.90
CA LYS A 395 -11.63 -36.65 -12.86
C LYS A 395 -12.42 -35.65 -13.69
#